data_AF-A0A9P7K4R1-F1
#
_entry.id   AF-A0A9P7K4R1-F1
#
_cell.length_a   1.000
_cell.length_b   1.000
_cell.length_c   1.000
_cell.angle_alpha   90.00
_cell.angle_beta   90.00
_cell.angle_gamma   90.00
#
_symmetry.space_group_name_H-M   'P 1'
#
loop_
_entity.id
_entity.type
_entity.pdbx_description
1 polymer ?
#
loop_
_entity_poly.entity_id
_entity_poly.type
_entity_poly.pdbx_seq_one_letter_code
_entity_poly.pdbx_strand_id
1 'polypeptide(L)'
;MDPFESTISNDPVLELRDYLDEDHFDSYPNAIPDKVLAKWGRLFDIVLPSSHRTCCFTRGYSQLVERAGSVLQMNESLDTTETFDKFLQAQSENDEQAIEILRPLGLRYFSATELLRIFNFTPLHTESTFAWPVGVSTKSKYRLIGNSVNVKVVQELITYLFKQ
;
A
#
# COMPACT_ATOMS: atom_id res chain seq x y z
N MET A 1 -33.06 19.29 -13.31
CA MET A 1 -32.59 17.97 -12.86
C MET A 1 -31.18 17.88 -13.37
N ASP A 2 -30.21 17.78 -12.45
CA ASP A 2 -28.80 17.70 -12.82
C ASP A 2 -28.55 16.32 -13.46
N PRO A 3 -28.10 16.22 -14.74
CA PRO A 3 -27.78 14.94 -15.36
C PRO A 3 -26.62 14.21 -14.65
N PHE A 4 -25.88 14.89 -13.78
CA PHE A 4 -24.72 14.36 -13.08
C PHE A 4 -25.07 13.53 -11.82
N GLU A 5 -26.31 13.58 -11.33
CA GLU A 5 -26.68 12.97 -10.04
C GLU A 5 -26.92 11.45 -10.14
N SER A 6 -27.13 10.90 -11.33
CA SER A 6 -27.62 9.52 -11.53
C SER A 6 -26.55 8.47 -11.88
N THR A 7 -25.26 8.82 -11.92
CA THR A 7 -24.21 7.89 -12.41
C THR A 7 -22.96 7.76 -11.54
N ILE A 8 -22.91 8.37 -10.35
CA ILE A 8 -21.87 8.02 -9.39
C ILE A 8 -22.20 6.60 -8.90
N SER A 9 -21.38 5.61 -9.26
CA SER A 9 -21.54 4.28 -8.67
C SER A 9 -21.37 4.46 -7.17
N ASN A 10 -22.42 4.15 -6.43
CA ASN A 10 -22.48 4.31 -4.98
C ASN A 10 -21.73 3.15 -4.29
N ASP A 11 -20.69 2.65 -4.94
CA ASP A 11 -19.92 1.51 -4.45
C ASP A 11 -19.20 1.95 -3.18
N PRO A 12 -19.35 1.20 -2.08
CA PRO A 12 -18.66 1.52 -0.85
C PRO A 12 -17.15 1.47 -1.10
N VAL A 13 -16.42 2.45 -0.55
CA VAL A 13 -14.97 2.40 -0.55
C VAL A 13 -14.55 1.24 0.33
N LEU A 14 -13.95 0.21 -0.28
CA LEU A 14 -13.49 -0.98 0.41
C LEU A 14 -12.34 -0.68 1.38
N GLU A 15 -12.13 -1.58 2.35
CA GLU A 15 -10.98 -1.51 3.24
C GLU A 15 -9.73 -2.00 2.50
N LEU A 16 -8.54 -1.61 2.96
CA LEU A 16 -7.30 -2.05 2.34
C LEU A 16 -7.10 -3.57 2.45
N ARG A 17 -7.62 -4.20 3.51
CA ARG A 17 -7.59 -5.66 3.71
C ARG A 17 -8.17 -6.44 2.53
N ASP A 18 -9.16 -5.90 1.85
CA ASP A 18 -9.80 -6.54 0.70
C ASP A 18 -8.85 -6.66 -0.51
N TYR A 19 -7.77 -5.87 -0.54
CA TYR A 19 -6.77 -5.86 -1.61
C TYR A 19 -5.49 -6.62 -1.25
N LEU A 20 -5.34 -7.09 -0.01
CA LEU A 20 -4.11 -7.72 0.46
C LEU A 20 -3.95 -9.15 -0.09
N ASP A 21 -2.70 -9.60 -0.18
CA ASP A 21 -2.42 -11.02 -0.41
C ASP A 21 -2.89 -11.84 0.79
N GLU A 22 -3.31 -13.10 0.58
CA GLU A 22 -3.64 -13.99 1.69
C GLU A 22 -2.41 -14.19 2.59
N ASP A 23 -2.59 -14.04 3.90
CA ASP A 23 -1.48 -14.05 4.85
C ASP A 23 -0.78 -15.43 4.88
N HIS A 24 0.54 -15.42 4.65
CA HIS A 24 1.40 -16.52 5.04
C HIS A 24 2.04 -16.17 6.39
N PHE A 25 1.52 -16.79 7.45
CA PHE A 25 1.82 -16.48 8.87
C PHE A 25 3.30 -16.51 9.26
N ASP A 26 4.18 -17.10 8.46
CA ASP A 26 5.59 -17.34 8.83
C ASP A 26 6.57 -16.26 8.33
N SER A 27 6.14 -15.34 7.46
CA SER A 27 6.98 -14.22 7.00
C SER A 27 6.12 -13.15 6.34
N TYR A 28 6.27 -11.88 6.71
CA TYR A 28 5.71 -10.78 5.90
C TYR A 28 6.57 -10.62 4.64
N PRO A 29 6.16 -11.12 3.45
CA PRO A 29 6.88 -10.78 2.24
C PRO A 29 6.88 -9.26 2.10
N ASN A 30 8.03 -8.69 1.75
CA ASN A 30 8.23 -7.24 1.60
C ASN A 30 8.29 -6.43 2.91
N ALA A 31 8.67 -7.06 4.04
CA ALA A 31 9.00 -6.33 5.27
C ALA A 31 10.01 -5.20 5.02
N ILE A 32 9.82 -4.06 5.68
CA ILE A 32 10.75 -2.94 5.55
C ILE A 32 12.03 -3.29 6.29
N PRO A 33 13.22 -3.15 5.68
CA PRO A 33 14.47 -3.47 6.36
C PRO A 33 14.69 -2.63 7.62
N ASP A 34 15.16 -3.23 8.70
CA ASP A 34 15.47 -2.56 9.98
C ASP A 34 16.31 -1.28 9.79
N LYS A 35 17.32 -1.33 8.92
CA LYS A 35 18.17 -0.17 8.61
C LYS A 35 17.40 1.00 8.01
N VAL A 36 16.36 0.71 7.23
CA VAL A 36 15.47 1.71 6.64
C VAL A 36 14.49 2.21 7.69
N LEU A 37 13.89 1.33 8.48
CA LEU A 37 12.97 1.70 9.58
C LEU A 37 13.66 2.57 10.64
N ALA A 38 14.82 2.15 11.15
CA ALA A 38 15.55 2.87 12.20
C ALA A 38 15.93 4.30 11.76
N LYS A 39 16.24 4.49 10.47
CA LYS A 39 16.72 5.77 9.94
C LYS A 39 15.60 6.66 9.41
N TRP A 40 14.59 6.07 8.80
CA TRP A 40 13.58 6.80 8.01
C TRP A 40 12.13 6.44 8.36
N GLY A 41 11.90 5.58 9.35
CA GLY A 41 10.58 5.08 9.72
C GLY A 41 9.52 6.17 9.90
N ARG A 42 9.90 7.26 10.57
CA ARG A 42 9.05 8.44 10.85
C ARG A 42 8.56 9.20 9.61
N LEU A 43 9.17 8.95 8.45
CA LEU A 43 8.85 9.64 7.20
C LEU A 43 7.84 8.85 6.35
N PHE A 44 7.54 7.61 6.73
CA PHE A 44 6.51 6.85 6.05
C PHE A 44 5.12 7.34 6.44
N ASP A 45 4.23 7.38 5.45
CA ASP A 45 2.80 7.33 5.70
C ASP A 45 2.41 5.87 5.99
N ILE A 46 1.96 5.58 7.20
CA ILE A 46 1.63 4.23 7.67
C ILE A 46 0.12 4.07 7.71
N VAL A 47 -0.38 3.01 7.07
CA VAL A 47 -1.81 2.68 7.03
C VAL A 47 -2.06 1.31 7.65
N LEU A 48 -3.30 1.07 8.09
CA LEU A 48 -3.76 -0.20 8.63
C LEU A 48 -4.58 -0.98 7.59
N PRO A 49 -4.70 -2.30 7.68
CA PRO A 49 -5.62 -3.10 6.86
C PRO A 49 -7.06 -2.58 6.90
N SER A 50 -7.55 -2.08 8.03
CA SER A 50 -8.86 -1.42 8.18
C SER A 50 -8.96 -0.02 7.57
N SER A 51 -7.87 0.55 7.05
CA SER A 51 -7.91 1.88 6.42
C SER A 51 -8.64 1.81 5.07
N HIS A 52 -9.15 2.95 4.60
CA HIS A 52 -9.85 3.09 3.31
C HIS A 52 -9.09 3.97 2.30
N ARG A 53 -7.87 4.39 2.64
CA ARG A 53 -7.05 5.28 1.79
C ARG A 53 -5.59 4.96 1.92
N THR A 54 -4.86 5.28 0.86
CA THR A 54 -3.40 5.35 0.83
C THR A 54 -2.96 6.64 0.16
N CYS A 55 -1.71 7.03 0.39
CA CYS A 55 -1.01 7.98 -0.45
C CYS A 55 -0.77 7.38 -1.84
N CYS A 56 -0.70 8.25 -2.86
CA CYS A 56 -0.46 7.82 -4.25
C CYS A 56 0.87 7.08 -4.40
N PHE A 57 0.84 5.93 -5.07
CA PHE A 57 2.01 5.13 -5.37
C PHE A 57 2.74 5.67 -6.60
N THR A 58 4.03 5.97 -6.46
CA THR A 58 4.85 6.52 -7.56
C THR A 58 5.87 5.49 -8.06
N ARG A 59 6.53 5.79 -9.18
CA ARG A 59 7.62 4.96 -9.72
C ARG A 59 8.72 4.62 -8.72
N GLY A 60 8.87 5.43 -7.66
CA GLY A 60 9.89 5.30 -6.63
C GLY A 60 9.51 4.41 -5.45
N TYR A 61 8.30 3.83 -5.45
CA TYR A 61 7.85 2.98 -4.34
C TYR A 61 8.84 1.84 -4.04
N SER A 62 9.06 1.54 -2.75
CA SER A 62 10.12 0.68 -2.19
C SER A 62 11.58 1.17 -2.33
N GLN A 63 11.83 2.28 -3.02
CA GLN A 63 13.19 2.83 -3.22
C GLN A 63 13.35 4.21 -2.59
N LEU A 64 12.29 5.00 -2.60
CA LEU A 64 12.18 6.28 -1.92
C LEU A 64 11.28 6.11 -0.70
N VAL A 65 11.68 6.72 0.41
CA VAL A 65 10.89 6.67 1.66
C VAL A 65 9.74 7.66 1.59
N GLU A 66 10.03 8.92 1.27
CA GLU A 66 9.02 9.98 1.22
C GLU A 66 8.33 10.04 -0.14
N ARG A 67 7.05 10.43 -0.11
CA ARG A 67 6.25 10.81 -1.30
C ARG A 67 6.18 9.72 -2.37
N ALA A 68 6.30 8.46 -1.96
CA ALA A 68 6.32 7.32 -2.89
C ALA A 68 5.10 6.40 -2.77
N GLY A 69 4.33 6.50 -1.69
CA GLY A 69 3.18 5.67 -1.36
C GLY A 69 3.20 5.27 0.11
N SER A 70 2.06 4.82 0.64
CA SER A 70 1.95 4.35 2.03
C SER A 70 2.65 3.01 2.23
N VAL A 71 2.99 2.70 3.48
CA VAL A 71 3.37 1.35 3.93
C VAL A 71 2.32 0.80 4.89
N LEU A 72 2.25 -0.52 5.03
CA LEU A 72 1.21 -1.20 5.78
C LEU A 72 1.75 -1.65 7.15
N GLN A 73 1.00 -1.38 8.21
CA GLN A 73 1.18 -1.98 9.53
C GLN A 73 0.25 -3.18 9.67
N MET A 74 0.81 -4.38 9.78
CA MET A 74 0.01 -5.62 9.84
C MET A 74 -0.60 -5.86 11.23
N ASN A 75 0.05 -5.38 12.29
CA ASN A 75 -0.47 -5.54 13.63
C ASN A 75 -1.41 -4.39 14.02
N GLU A 76 -2.71 -4.60 13.84
CA GLU A 76 -3.75 -3.60 14.17
C GLU A 76 -3.98 -3.43 15.68
N SER A 77 -3.40 -4.28 16.54
CA SER A 77 -3.59 -4.17 18.00
C SER A 77 -2.65 -3.16 18.66
N LEU A 78 -1.67 -2.64 17.92
CA LEU A 78 -0.67 -1.70 18.44
C LEU A 78 -0.91 -0.30 17.90
N ASP A 79 -0.79 0.70 18.77
CA ASP A 79 -0.84 2.09 18.35
C ASP A 79 0.48 2.49 17.68
N THR A 80 0.40 2.94 16.42
CA THR A 80 1.57 3.36 15.65
C THR A 80 2.31 4.50 16.34
N THR A 81 1.60 5.53 16.80
CA THR A 81 2.20 6.74 17.36
C THR A 81 2.93 6.42 18.66
N GLU A 82 2.25 5.74 19.58
CA GLU A 82 2.81 5.34 20.88
C GLU A 82 4.06 4.47 20.70
N THR A 83 4.03 3.55 19.72
CA THR A 83 5.16 2.67 19.44
C THR A 83 6.36 3.44 18.89
N PHE A 84 6.12 4.41 18.00
CA PHE A 84 7.18 5.28 17.48
C PHE A 84 7.73 6.23 18.55
N ASP A 85 6.90 6.75 19.46
CA ASP A 85 7.35 7.59 20.57
C ASP A 85 8.29 6.81 21.51
N LYS A 86 7.95 5.56 21.86
CA LYS A 86 8.83 4.66 22.63
C LYS A 86 10.14 4.39 21.91
N PHE A 87 10.07 4.12 20.60
CA PHE A 87 11.26 3.93 19.77
C PHE A 87 12.18 5.16 19.77
N LEU A 88 11.61 6.36 19.61
CA LEU A 88 12.39 7.61 19.61
C LEU A 88 13.03 7.88 20.96
N GLN A 89 12.34 7.59 22.06
CA GLN A 89 12.91 7.67 23.40
C GLN A 89 14.11 6.73 23.55
N ALA A 90 13.94 5.44 23.24
CA ALA A 90 15.04 4.45 23.32
C ALA A 90 16.21 4.82 22.39
N GLN A 91 15.93 5.31 21.19
CA GLN A 91 16.94 5.79 20.25
C GLN A 91 17.73 6.99 20.82
N SER A 92 17.05 7.92 21.49
CA SER A 92 17.71 9.08 22.13
C SER A 92 18.64 8.69 23.29
N GLU A 93 18.35 7.55 23.92
CA GLU A 93 19.15 6.94 24.99
C GLU A 93 20.31 6.07 24.44
N ASN A 94 20.48 6.01 23.11
CA ASN A 94 21.43 5.14 22.39
C ASN A 94 21.24 3.64 22.68
N ASP A 95 20.01 3.19 22.89
CA ASP A 95 19.71 1.76 23.01
C ASP A 95 19.90 1.04 21.66
N GLU A 96 20.86 0.12 21.61
CA GLU A 96 21.14 -0.70 20.42
C GLU A 96 19.95 -1.60 20.02
N GLN A 97 19.04 -1.88 20.97
CA GLN A 97 17.85 -2.70 20.77
C GLN A 97 16.59 -1.87 20.49
N ALA A 98 16.69 -0.54 20.35
CA ALA A 98 15.52 0.32 20.10
C ALA A 98 14.66 -0.17 18.92
N ILE A 99 15.27 -0.71 17.86
CA ILE A 99 14.55 -1.21 16.67
C ILE A 99 13.59 -2.37 16.98
N GLU A 100 13.84 -3.15 18.04
CA GLU A 100 12.96 -4.23 18.49
C GLU A 100 11.57 -3.71 18.89
N ILE A 101 11.46 -2.42 19.26
CA ILE A 101 10.18 -1.76 19.57
C ILE A 101 9.29 -1.65 18.32
N LEU A 102 9.88 -1.48 17.13
CA LEU A 102 9.12 -1.32 15.88
C LEU A 102 8.75 -2.66 15.23
N ARG A 103 9.49 -3.74 15.48
CA ARG A 103 9.23 -5.05 14.83
C ARG A 103 7.80 -5.57 15.03
N PRO A 104 7.19 -5.47 16.23
CA PRO A 104 5.83 -5.96 16.46
C PRO A 104 4.75 -5.27 15.62
N LEU A 105 5.02 -4.08 15.08
CA LEU A 105 4.10 -3.41 14.15
C LEU A 105 3.92 -4.21 12.84
N GLY A 106 4.93 -4.98 12.42
CA GLY A 106 4.88 -5.72 11.16
C GLY A 106 4.82 -4.79 9.95
N LEU A 107 5.66 -3.75 9.91
CA LEU A 107 5.68 -2.78 8.82
C LEU A 107 6.22 -3.40 7.52
N ARG A 108 5.43 -3.33 6.44
CA ARG A 108 5.79 -3.86 5.12
C ARG A 108 5.35 -2.95 3.97
N TYR A 109 5.99 -3.10 2.82
CA TYR A 109 5.49 -2.54 1.57
C TYR A 109 4.29 -3.34 1.06
N PHE A 110 3.39 -2.68 0.33
CA PHE A 110 2.40 -3.36 -0.49
C PHE A 110 3.12 -4.17 -1.58
N SER A 111 2.66 -5.40 -1.83
CA SER A 111 3.17 -6.25 -2.89
C SER A 111 2.75 -5.70 -4.26
N ALA A 112 3.47 -6.11 -5.33
CA ALA A 112 3.07 -5.73 -6.68
C ALA A 112 1.65 -6.23 -7.03
N THR A 113 1.23 -7.37 -6.49
CA THR A 113 -0.11 -7.94 -6.73
C THR A 113 -1.18 -7.13 -6.00
N GLU A 114 -0.93 -6.74 -4.75
CA GLU A 114 -1.82 -5.87 -3.98
C GLU A 114 -2.02 -4.52 -4.68
N LEU A 115 -0.93 -3.92 -5.18
CA LEU A 115 -1.03 -2.69 -5.96
C LEU A 115 -1.78 -2.87 -7.27
N LEU A 116 -1.65 -4.02 -7.96
CA LEU A 116 -2.44 -4.31 -9.16
C LEU A 116 -3.93 -4.40 -8.84
N ARG A 117 -4.31 -4.92 -7.66
CA ARG A 117 -5.70 -4.89 -7.19
C ARG A 117 -6.17 -3.46 -6.89
N ILE A 118 -5.36 -2.66 -6.18
CA ILE A 118 -5.67 -1.24 -5.89
C ILE A 118 -5.83 -0.39 -7.17
N PHE A 119 -4.99 -0.63 -8.18
CA PHE A 119 -5.09 0.03 -9.49
C PHE A 119 -6.15 -0.60 -10.42
N ASN A 120 -6.84 -1.65 -9.95
CA ASN A 120 -7.89 -2.37 -10.67
C ASN A 120 -7.43 -3.04 -11.99
N PHE A 121 -6.14 -3.38 -12.09
CA PHE A 121 -5.64 -4.26 -13.17
C PHE A 121 -6.10 -5.71 -12.97
N THR A 122 -6.22 -6.12 -11.71
CA THR A 122 -6.80 -7.40 -11.29
C THR A 122 -7.99 -7.07 -10.38
N PRO A 123 -9.21 -6.89 -10.93
CA PRO A 123 -10.36 -6.55 -10.10
C PRO A 123 -10.65 -7.66 -9.10
N LEU A 124 -11.17 -7.26 -7.94
CA LEU A 124 -11.57 -8.20 -6.88
C LEU A 124 -12.65 -9.16 -7.40
N HIS A 125 -12.62 -10.41 -6.93
CA HIS A 125 -13.57 -11.47 -7.30
C HIS A 125 -13.60 -11.81 -8.80
N THR A 126 -12.49 -11.61 -9.51
CA THR A 126 -12.34 -12.06 -10.90
C THR A 126 -11.30 -13.16 -11.01
N GLU A 127 -11.54 -14.13 -11.90
CA GLU A 127 -10.56 -15.16 -12.23
C GLU A 127 -9.46 -14.63 -13.17
N SER A 128 -9.65 -13.44 -13.74
CA SER A 128 -8.69 -12.79 -14.62
C SER A 128 -7.56 -12.18 -13.80
N THR A 129 -6.35 -12.69 -13.97
CA THR A 129 -5.17 -12.21 -13.26
C THR A 129 -4.19 -11.55 -14.22
N PHE A 130 -3.66 -10.40 -13.81
CA PHE A 130 -2.56 -9.77 -14.53
C PHE A 130 -1.30 -10.65 -14.44
N ALA A 131 -0.77 -11.08 -15.58
CA ALA A 131 0.44 -11.89 -15.66
C ALA A 131 1.66 -11.03 -16.01
N TRP A 132 2.66 -11.04 -15.13
CA TRP A 132 3.96 -10.43 -15.45
C TRP A 132 4.77 -11.34 -16.39
N PRO A 133 5.48 -10.78 -17.39
CA PRO A 133 6.49 -11.53 -18.12
C PRO A 133 7.55 -12.13 -17.19
N VAL A 134 8.10 -13.29 -17.59
CA VAL A 134 9.18 -13.96 -16.84
C VAL A 134 10.40 -13.02 -16.74
N GLY A 135 11.01 -12.96 -15.56
CA GLY A 135 12.22 -12.18 -15.32
C GLY A 135 11.99 -10.69 -14.98
N VAL A 136 10.74 -10.22 -14.93
CA VAL A 136 10.46 -8.85 -14.45
C VAL A 136 10.70 -8.76 -12.95
N SER A 137 11.76 -8.04 -12.57
CA SER A 137 12.10 -7.78 -11.16
C SER A 137 11.01 -7.01 -10.42
N THR A 138 10.90 -7.22 -9.10
CA THR A 138 9.97 -6.48 -8.22
C THR A 138 10.14 -4.96 -8.34
N LYS A 139 11.39 -4.49 -8.41
CA LYS A 139 11.71 -3.07 -8.67
C LYS A 139 11.08 -2.55 -9.96
N SER A 140 11.13 -3.35 -11.03
CA SER A 140 10.52 -2.97 -12.31
C SER A 140 9.01 -2.98 -12.25
N LYS A 141 8.39 -3.94 -11.52
CA LYS A 141 6.94 -3.98 -11.30
C LYS A 141 6.45 -2.70 -10.62
N TYR A 142 7.07 -2.28 -9.51
CA TYR A 142 6.72 -1.02 -8.83
C TYR A 142 6.88 0.20 -9.74
N ARG A 143 7.97 0.27 -10.53
CA ARG A 143 8.18 1.37 -11.47
C ARG A 143 7.09 1.44 -12.55
N LEU A 144 6.63 0.30 -13.05
CA LEU A 144 5.58 0.23 -14.07
C LEU A 144 4.21 0.60 -13.48
N ILE A 145 3.84 0.03 -12.33
CA ILE A 145 2.58 0.33 -11.66
C ILE A 145 2.51 1.80 -11.26
N GLY A 146 3.57 2.35 -10.67
CA GLY A 146 3.61 3.74 -10.21
C GLY A 146 3.66 4.80 -11.32
N ASN A 147 3.75 4.39 -12.60
CA ASN A 147 3.54 5.26 -13.76
C ASN A 147 2.20 4.96 -14.48
N SER A 148 1.41 4.04 -13.93
CA SER A 148 0.15 3.60 -14.51
C SER A 148 -1.02 4.45 -14.04
N VAL A 149 -2.23 4.07 -14.45
CA VAL A 149 -3.51 4.70 -14.10
C VAL A 149 -4.40 3.70 -13.37
N ASN A 150 -5.38 4.19 -12.62
CA ASN A 150 -6.43 3.33 -12.09
C ASN A 150 -7.38 2.92 -13.25
N VAL A 151 -7.46 1.61 -13.51
CA VAL A 151 -8.19 1.06 -14.66
C VAL A 151 -9.70 1.30 -14.52
N LYS A 152 -10.26 1.17 -13.31
CA LYS A 152 -11.70 1.40 -13.06
C LYS A 152 -12.09 2.83 -13.38
N VAL A 153 -11.31 3.80 -12.89
CA VAL A 153 -11.56 5.24 -13.17
C VAL A 153 -11.51 5.51 -14.67
N VAL A 154 -10.50 5.00 -15.38
CA VAL A 154 -10.38 5.20 -16.83
C VAL A 154 -11.52 4.52 -17.59
N GLN A 155 -11.96 3.34 -17.17
CA GLN A 155 -13.13 2.65 -17.75
C GLN A 155 -14.40 3.48 -17.62
N GLU A 156 -14.66 4.10 -16.44
CA GLU A 156 -15.83 4.96 -16.25
C GLU A 156 -15.77 6.21 -17.13
N LEU A 157 -14.60 6.85 -17.24
CA LEU A 157 -14.41 8.02 -18.11
C LEU A 157 -14.61 7.69 -19.60
N ILE A 158 -14.10 6.55 -20.05
CA ILE A 158 -14.32 6.07 -21.43
C ILE A 158 -15.80 5.75 -21.63
N THR A 159 -16.43 5.05 -20.69
CA THR A 159 -17.87 4.74 -20.77
C THR A 159 -18.69 6.02 -20.89
N TYR A 160 -18.38 7.03 -20.07
CA TYR A 160 -19.03 8.33 -20.14
C TYR A 160 -18.82 9.01 -21.49
N LEU A 161 -17.60 9.02 -22.03
CA LEU A 161 -17.29 9.62 -23.35
C LEU A 161 -18.14 9.03 -24.49
N PHE A 162 -18.52 7.75 -24.38
CA PHE A 162 -19.32 7.05 -25.38
C PHE A 162 -20.82 6.92 -25.03
N LYS A 163 -21.29 7.51 -23.91
CA LYS A 163 -22.73 7.61 -23.64
C LYS A 163 -23.35 8.63 -24.62
N GLN A 164 -24.29 8.16 -25.44
CA GLN A 164 -25.12 9.01 -26.32
C GLN A 164 -26.26 9.66 -25.54
#